data_AF-A0A7R9GS06-F1
#
_entry.id   AF-A0A7R9GS06-F1
#
_cell.length_a   1.000
_cell.length_b   1.000
_cell.length_c   1.000
_cell.angle_alpha   90.00
_cell.angle_beta   90.00
_cell.angle_gamma   90.00
#
_symmetry.space_group_name_H-M   'P 1'
#
loop_
_entity.id
_entity.type
_entity.pdbx_description
1 polymer ?
#
loop_
_entity_poly.entity_id
_entity_poly.type
_entity_poly.pdbx_seq_one_letter_code
_entity_poly.pdbx_strand_id
1 'polypeptide(L)'
;MKSYVQPTIVIPPDDHKLQYNYWLWFSRRSPGKTASVQNYDQNLKLIGHFGSVEQFWSLYSHLARPCDLQSHSDFHLFKDGIKPMWELANALVVLSSTAEDGEIKDEANSLGGKWIVRLRKGLASRCWENLVLAMLGEQFMVGEEICGAVVSIRFQFANRYSDSPPTN
;
A
#
# COMPACT_ATOMS: atom_id res chain seq x y z
N MET A 1 -23.40 -15.91 5.08
CA MET A 1 -22.19 -15.19 4.64
C MET A 1 -22.15 -15.27 3.12
N LYS A 2 -22.15 -14.16 2.36
CA LYS A 2 -22.04 -14.24 0.90
C LYS A 2 -20.59 -14.54 0.55
N SER A 3 -20.33 -15.68 -0.10
CA SER A 3 -19.02 -15.97 -0.70
C SER A 3 -18.78 -14.97 -1.82
N TYR A 4 -17.92 -13.98 -1.57
CA TYR A 4 -17.36 -13.15 -2.64
C TYR A 4 -16.41 -14.04 -3.45
N VAL A 5 -16.90 -14.51 -4.59
CA VAL A 5 -16.02 -15.09 -5.61
C VAL A 5 -15.14 -13.94 -6.12
N GLN A 6 -13.86 -13.98 -5.76
CA GLN A 6 -12.87 -13.03 -6.28
C GLN A 6 -12.91 -13.09 -7.81
N PRO A 7 -13.01 -11.96 -8.54
CA PRO A 7 -13.02 -11.98 -9.99
C PRO A 7 -11.69 -12.53 -10.51
N THR A 8 -11.74 -13.70 -11.14
CA THR A 8 -10.58 -14.35 -11.76
C THR A 8 -9.94 -13.40 -12.74
N ILE A 9 -8.64 -13.12 -12.56
CA ILE A 9 -7.90 -12.32 -13.50
C ILE A 9 -7.69 -13.10 -14.80
N VAL A 10 -7.99 -12.45 -15.92
CA VAL A 10 -7.65 -12.94 -17.26
C VAL A 10 -6.45 -12.14 -17.72
N ILE A 11 -5.33 -12.83 -17.98
CA ILE A 11 -4.12 -12.22 -18.54
C ILE A 11 -4.14 -12.54 -20.05
N PRO A 12 -4.13 -11.53 -20.94
CA PRO A 12 -3.97 -11.73 -22.37
C PRO A 12 -2.71 -12.56 -22.72
N PRO A 13 -2.71 -13.37 -23.80
CA PRO A 13 -1.55 -14.17 -24.17
C PRO A 13 -0.28 -13.34 -24.50
N ASP A 14 -0.47 -12.12 -24.99
CA ASP A 14 0.60 -11.21 -25.42
C ASP A 14 1.07 -10.23 -24.30
N ASP A 15 0.45 -10.30 -23.12
CA ASP A 15 0.79 -9.46 -21.96
C ASP A 15 2.03 -10.01 -21.21
N HIS A 16 2.87 -9.13 -20.66
CA HIS A 16 3.98 -9.50 -19.81
C HIS A 16 3.46 -9.85 -18.40
N LYS A 17 3.23 -11.15 -18.18
CA LYS A 17 2.79 -11.69 -16.90
C LYS A 17 3.75 -11.37 -15.74
N LEU A 18 3.20 -10.96 -14.61
CA LEU A 18 3.90 -10.77 -13.35
C LEU A 18 4.07 -12.09 -12.58
N GLN A 19 5.05 -12.15 -11.67
CA GLN A 19 5.28 -13.32 -10.81
C GLN A 19 4.08 -13.61 -9.91
N TYR A 20 3.46 -12.56 -9.36
CA TYR A 20 2.24 -12.63 -8.54
C TYR A 20 1.18 -11.69 -9.11
N ASN A 21 -0.09 -11.96 -8.80
CA ASN A 21 -1.16 -10.98 -8.97
C ASN A 21 -1.11 -9.97 -7.81
N TYR A 22 -1.55 -8.73 -8.04
CA TYR A 22 -1.57 -7.68 -7.01
C TYR A 22 -2.88 -6.89 -6.98
N TRP A 23 -3.31 -6.55 -5.77
CA TRP A 23 -4.40 -5.61 -5.52
C TRP A 23 -3.85 -4.23 -5.16
N LEU A 24 -4.35 -3.21 -5.87
CA LEU A 24 -4.14 -1.82 -5.51
C LEU A 24 -5.36 -1.27 -4.79
N TRP A 25 -5.14 -0.70 -3.61
CA TRP A 25 -6.15 -0.07 -2.76
C TRP A 25 -5.78 1.38 -2.47
N PHE A 26 -6.80 2.19 -2.18
CA PHE A 26 -6.67 3.54 -1.65
C PHE A 26 -7.46 3.67 -0.36
N SER A 27 -6.90 4.30 0.66
CA SER A 27 -7.65 4.70 1.84
C SER A 27 -7.41 6.15 2.19
N ARG A 28 -8.41 6.81 2.77
CA ARG A 28 -8.28 8.16 3.31
C ARG A 28 -8.83 8.21 4.73
N ARG A 29 -8.05 8.72 5.67
CA ARG A 29 -8.44 8.87 7.08
C ARG A 29 -8.95 10.29 7.34
N SER A 30 -9.95 10.44 8.20
CA SER A 30 -10.36 11.76 8.71
C SER A 30 -9.28 12.31 9.65
N PRO A 31 -8.86 13.59 9.53
CA PRO A 31 -7.99 14.22 10.53
C PRO A 31 -8.62 14.17 11.93
N GLY A 32 -7.80 13.96 12.96
CA GLY A 32 -8.22 14.05 14.36
C GLY A 32 -9.06 12.89 14.91
N LYS A 33 -9.45 11.90 14.10
CA LYS A 33 -10.06 10.66 14.60
C LYS A 33 -9.00 9.60 14.89
N THR A 34 -9.02 9.02 16.09
CA THR A 34 -8.32 7.77 16.37
C THR A 34 -8.83 6.72 15.40
N ALA A 35 -7.92 6.03 14.72
CA ALA A 35 -8.31 4.92 13.85
C ALA A 35 -8.84 3.76 14.72
N SER A 36 -9.82 3.05 14.19
CA SER A 36 -10.28 1.77 14.74
C SER A 36 -10.47 0.80 13.59
N VAL A 37 -10.37 -0.50 13.88
CA VAL A 37 -10.44 -1.57 12.88
C VAL A 37 -11.68 -1.44 11.96
N GLN A 38 -12.87 -1.15 12.52
CA GLN A 38 -14.08 -0.98 11.70
C GLN A 38 -14.02 0.28 10.82
N ASN A 39 -13.43 1.37 11.30
CA ASN A 39 -13.26 2.59 10.51
C ASN A 39 -12.20 2.41 9.42
N TYR A 40 -11.22 1.53 9.60
CA TYR A 40 -10.17 1.29 8.61
C TYR A 40 -10.71 0.53 7.38
N ASP A 41 -11.36 -0.63 7.61
CA ASP A 41 -11.95 -1.46 6.55
C ASP A 41 -12.97 -0.67 5.71
N GLN A 42 -13.84 0.13 6.36
CA GLN A 42 -14.80 1.00 5.68
C GLN A 42 -14.18 2.11 4.82
N ASN A 43 -12.94 2.51 5.08
CA ASN A 43 -12.23 3.54 4.33
C ASN A 43 -11.28 2.99 3.26
N LEU A 44 -11.07 1.67 3.21
CA LEU A 44 -10.25 1.00 2.21
C LEU A 44 -11.08 0.75 0.94
N LYS A 45 -10.70 1.41 -0.15
CA LYS A 45 -11.36 1.29 -1.46
C LYS A 45 -10.46 0.56 -2.43
N LEU A 46 -10.99 -0.49 -3.04
CA LEU A 46 -10.29 -1.18 -4.11
C LEU A 46 -10.20 -0.27 -5.35
N ILE A 47 -9.00 -0.17 -5.94
CA ILE A 47 -8.79 0.50 -7.23
C ILE A 47 -8.80 -0.53 -8.35
N GLY A 48 -8.07 -1.63 -8.19
CA GLY A 48 -7.98 -2.66 -9.22
C GLY A 48 -7.17 -3.88 -8.82
N HIS A 49 -7.34 -4.93 -9.61
CA HIS A 49 -6.57 -6.16 -9.61
C HIS A 49 -5.72 -6.16 -10.89
N PHE A 50 -4.48 -6.62 -10.85
CA PHE A 50 -3.69 -6.85 -12.07
C PHE A 50 -2.70 -8.02 -11.92
N GLY A 51 -2.42 -8.70 -13.04
CA GLY A 51 -1.49 -9.83 -13.15
C GLY A 51 -0.47 -9.69 -14.28
N SER A 52 -0.52 -8.58 -15.04
CA SER A 52 0.47 -8.22 -16.06
C SER A 52 0.98 -6.78 -15.89
N VAL A 53 2.11 -6.50 -16.54
CA VAL A 53 2.71 -5.16 -16.64
C VAL A 53 1.77 -4.19 -17.36
N GLU A 54 1.07 -4.64 -18.40
CA GLU A 54 0.12 -3.85 -19.19
C GLU A 54 -1.11 -3.49 -18.35
N GLN A 55 -1.66 -4.45 -17.60
CA GLN A 55 -2.77 -4.20 -16.66
C GLN A 55 -2.35 -3.23 -15.54
N PHE A 56 -1.12 -3.37 -15.02
CA PHE A 56 -0.55 -2.41 -14.08
C PHE A 56 -0.50 -1.00 -14.68
N TRP A 57 0.10 -0.82 -15.87
CA TRP A 57 0.23 0.51 -16.48
C TRP A 57 -1.11 1.10 -16.91
N SER A 58 -2.05 0.29 -17.37
CA SER A 58 -3.43 0.70 -17.68
C SER A 58 -4.12 1.34 -16.47
N LEU A 59 -3.93 0.77 -15.27
CA LEU A 59 -4.42 1.37 -14.03
C LEU A 59 -3.55 2.56 -13.60
N TYR A 60 -2.24 2.36 -13.44
CA TYR A 60 -1.32 3.27 -12.78
C TYR A 60 -1.15 4.62 -13.50
N SER A 61 -1.17 4.63 -14.83
CA SER A 61 -1.05 5.85 -15.64
C SER A 61 -2.21 6.84 -15.44
N HIS A 62 -3.38 6.36 -14.99
CA HIS A 62 -4.57 7.17 -14.74
C HIS A 62 -4.72 7.63 -13.27
N LEU A 63 -3.77 7.28 -12.38
CA LEU A 63 -3.84 7.64 -10.97
C LEU A 63 -3.24 9.02 -10.69
N ALA A 64 -3.89 9.76 -9.79
CA ALA A 64 -3.28 10.93 -9.15
C ALA A 64 -1.98 10.52 -8.46
N ARG A 65 -0.88 11.24 -8.72
CA ARG A 65 0.42 10.88 -8.17
C ARG A 65 0.45 11.15 -6.66
N PRO A 66 1.25 10.42 -5.85
CA PRO A 66 1.28 10.58 -4.40
C PRO A 66 1.47 12.02 -3.90
N CYS A 67 2.27 12.85 -4.58
CA CYS A 67 2.45 14.26 -4.21
C CYS A 67 1.23 15.17 -4.44
N ASP A 68 0.26 14.74 -5.26
CA ASP A 68 -0.96 15.49 -5.60
C ASP A 68 -2.15 15.09 -4.72
N LEU A 69 -1.99 14.04 -3.89
CA LEU A 69 -3.02 13.58 -2.96
C LEU A 69 -3.20 14.52 -1.76
N GLN A 70 -4.43 14.58 -1.26
CA GLN A 70 -4.76 15.32 -0.03
C GLN A 70 -4.20 14.61 1.22
N SER A 71 -3.98 15.35 2.31
CA SER A 71 -3.45 14.79 3.57
C SER A 71 -4.27 13.60 4.08
N HIS A 72 -3.57 12.67 4.75
CA HIS A 72 -4.11 11.43 5.33
C HIS A 72 -4.65 10.44 4.29
N SER A 73 -4.15 10.52 3.06
CA SER A 73 -4.37 9.52 2.02
C SER A 73 -3.23 8.48 2.01
N ASP A 74 -3.56 7.24 1.67
CA ASP A 74 -2.66 6.10 1.57
C ASP A 74 -2.97 5.32 0.28
N PHE A 75 -1.96 4.95 -0.52
CA PHE A 75 -2.08 3.86 -1.49
C PHE A 75 -1.46 2.60 -0.89
N HIS A 76 -2.05 1.43 -1.15
CA HIS A 76 -1.58 0.12 -0.70
C HIS A 76 -1.54 -0.84 -1.88
N LEU A 77 -0.38 -1.42 -2.18
CA LEU A 77 -0.20 -2.41 -3.23
C LEU A 77 0.29 -3.72 -2.61
N PHE A 78 -0.52 -4.77 -2.66
CA PHE A 78 -0.25 -6.05 -2.00
C PHE A 78 -0.47 -7.23 -2.94
N LYS A 79 0.25 -8.34 -2.72
CA LYS A 79 0.02 -9.60 -3.44
C LYS A 79 -1.42 -10.10 -3.23
N ASP A 80 -1.96 -10.83 -4.19
CA ASP A 80 -3.27 -11.48 -4.07
C ASP A 80 -3.32 -12.42 -2.84
N GLY A 81 -4.51 -12.58 -2.26
CA GLY A 81 -4.73 -13.21 -0.96
C GLY A 81 -4.36 -12.35 0.26
N ILE A 82 -3.45 -11.38 0.15
CA ILE A 82 -2.98 -10.57 1.28
C ILE A 82 -3.76 -9.25 1.38
N LYS A 83 -4.61 -9.11 2.40
CA LYS A 83 -5.26 -7.83 2.70
C LYS A 83 -4.31 -6.87 3.46
N PRO A 84 -4.35 -5.56 3.19
CA PRO A 84 -3.57 -4.56 3.94
C PRO A 84 -4.19 -4.23 5.32
N MET A 85 -4.55 -5.25 6.10
CA MET A 85 -5.24 -5.15 7.40
C MET A 85 -4.23 -5.30 8.54
N TRP A 86 -3.77 -4.20 9.16
CA TRP A 86 -2.58 -4.24 10.04
C TRP A 86 -2.68 -3.54 11.40
N GLU A 87 -3.85 -3.20 11.97
CA GLU A 87 -3.90 -2.55 13.30
C GLU A 87 -3.47 -3.43 14.51
N LEU A 88 -2.92 -4.63 14.28
CA LEU A 88 -2.13 -5.38 15.29
C LEU A 88 -0.60 -5.23 15.12
N ALA A 89 -0.10 -4.81 13.96
CA ALA A 89 1.32 -4.57 13.70
C ALA A 89 1.50 -3.29 12.88
N ASN A 90 1.89 -2.20 13.55
CA ASN A 90 1.99 -0.89 12.92
C ASN A 90 2.93 -0.88 11.69
N ALA A 91 2.40 -0.81 10.46
CA ALA A 91 2.88 -0.06 9.28
C ALA A 91 4.18 -0.42 8.49
N LEU A 92 4.30 -1.62 7.89
CA LEU A 92 5.01 -1.98 6.60
C LEU A 92 6.48 -1.48 6.31
N VAL A 93 7.37 -2.05 5.47
CA VAL A 93 7.44 -3.24 4.58
C VAL A 93 7.78 -4.55 5.30
N VAL A 94 7.04 -5.62 5.00
CA VAL A 94 7.20 -6.96 5.58
C VAL A 94 8.36 -7.74 4.95
N LEU A 95 9.11 -8.40 5.83
CA LEU A 95 9.88 -9.64 5.60
C LEU A 95 9.50 -10.57 6.77
N SER A 96 9.16 -11.84 6.49
CA SER A 96 9.20 -12.98 7.43
C SER A 96 8.73 -14.28 6.74
N SER A 97 9.33 -15.40 7.16
CA SER A 97 9.38 -16.67 6.44
C SER A 97 8.23 -17.65 6.65
N THR A 98 7.95 -18.40 5.57
CA THR A 98 7.38 -19.77 5.49
C THR A 98 6.09 -20.11 6.25
N ALA A 99 5.06 -20.51 5.50
CA ALA A 99 4.08 -21.50 5.94
C ALA A 99 3.75 -22.43 4.75
N GLU A 100 3.89 -23.74 4.95
CA GLU A 100 3.38 -24.75 4.03
C GLU A 100 1.84 -24.84 4.13
N ASP A 101 1.19 -25.15 3.02
CA ASP A 101 -0.15 -25.71 2.89
C ASP A 101 -1.27 -25.23 3.85
N GLY A 102 -1.97 -24.18 3.40
CA GLY A 102 -3.39 -24.41 3.10
C GLY A 102 -4.48 -23.97 4.08
N GLU A 103 -4.39 -22.77 4.67
CA GLU A 103 -5.62 -22.01 5.00
C GLU A 103 -5.36 -20.49 5.00
N ILE A 104 -6.11 -19.71 4.21
CA ILE A 104 -5.94 -18.25 4.14
C ILE A 104 -6.59 -17.58 5.35
N LYS A 105 -5.82 -17.52 6.42
CA LYS A 105 -6.00 -16.63 7.56
C LYS A 105 -4.94 -15.53 7.49
N ASP A 106 -5.18 -14.36 8.07
CA ASP A 106 -4.29 -13.19 7.98
C ASP A 106 -2.97 -13.34 8.79
N GLU A 107 -2.32 -14.51 8.74
CA GLU A 107 -1.11 -14.86 9.51
C GLU A 107 0.19 -14.46 8.78
N ALA A 108 0.19 -14.30 7.45
CA ALA A 108 1.34 -13.82 6.69
C ALA A 108 1.89 -12.45 7.15
N ASN A 109 1.03 -11.62 7.77
CA ASN A 109 1.43 -10.32 8.35
C ASN A 109 1.60 -10.36 9.89
N SER A 110 1.25 -11.47 10.58
CA SER A 110 1.17 -11.50 12.05
C SER A 110 2.52 -11.70 12.73
N LEU A 111 3.46 -12.35 12.03
CA LEU A 111 4.85 -12.57 12.46
C LEU A 111 5.86 -11.65 11.72
N GLY A 112 5.34 -10.73 10.89
CA GLY A 112 6.11 -9.93 9.93
C GLY A 112 6.73 -8.63 10.46
N GLY A 113 7.77 -8.17 9.75
CA GLY A 113 8.48 -6.91 10.02
C GLY A 113 7.89 -5.66 9.33
N LYS A 114 8.53 -4.50 9.54
CA LYS A 114 8.18 -3.25 8.87
C LYS A 114 9.31 -2.23 8.68
N TRP A 115 9.74 -1.98 7.45
CA TRP A 115 10.68 -0.90 7.09
C TRP A 115 9.99 0.40 6.66
N ILE A 116 10.06 1.45 7.50
CA ILE A 116 9.56 2.80 7.17
C ILE A 116 10.68 3.74 6.78
N VAL A 117 10.59 4.33 5.60
CA VAL A 117 11.40 5.50 5.18
C VAL A 117 10.54 6.76 5.24
N ARG A 118 11.01 7.81 5.95
CA ARG A 118 10.35 9.13 5.95
C ARG A 118 10.98 10.02 4.87
N LEU A 119 10.16 10.47 3.93
CA LEU A 119 10.58 11.29 2.79
C LEU A 119 10.31 12.79 3.03
N ARG A 120 11.14 13.65 2.44
CA ARG A 120 10.83 15.09 2.32
C ARG A 120 9.69 15.30 1.31
N LYS A 121 8.92 16.38 1.48
CA LYS A 121 7.83 16.75 0.54
C LYS A 121 8.38 16.85 -0.89
N GLY A 122 7.62 16.34 -1.86
CA GLY A 122 7.99 16.33 -3.29
C GLY A 122 8.71 15.06 -3.76
N LEU A 123 9.29 14.25 -2.87
CA LEU A 123 9.99 13.01 -3.27
C LEU A 123 9.06 11.79 -3.41
N ALA A 124 7.87 11.83 -2.79
CA ALA A 124 7.01 10.66 -2.63
C ALA A 124 6.59 10.00 -3.95
N SER A 125 6.24 10.78 -4.99
CA SER A 125 5.78 10.21 -6.27
C SER A 125 6.86 9.35 -6.95
N ARG A 126 8.10 9.85 -7.04
CA ARG A 126 9.21 9.11 -7.68
C ARG A 126 9.68 7.94 -6.84
N CYS A 127 9.76 8.10 -5.52
CA CYS A 127 10.10 6.99 -4.63
C CYS A 127 9.05 5.88 -4.65
N TRP A 128 7.76 6.23 -4.74
CA TRP A 128 6.67 5.26 -4.88
C TRP A 128 6.73 4.51 -6.21
N GLU A 129 6.89 5.23 -7.33
CA GLU A 129 7.01 4.62 -8.66
C GLU A 129 8.18 3.63 -8.72
N ASN A 130 9.38 4.05 -8.28
CA ASN A 130 10.54 3.16 -8.21
C ASN A 130 10.29 1.94 -7.30
N LEU A 131 9.64 2.13 -6.16
CA LEU A 131 9.35 1.05 -5.20
C LEU A 131 8.40 0.01 -5.78
N VAL A 132 7.30 0.44 -6.41
CA VAL A 132 6.34 -0.51 -7.00
C VAL A 132 6.94 -1.21 -8.21
N LEU A 133 7.69 -0.52 -9.08
CA LEU A 133 8.35 -1.16 -10.22
C LEU A 133 9.41 -2.18 -9.77
N ALA A 134 10.20 -1.88 -8.73
CA ALA A 134 11.13 -2.84 -8.15
C ALA A 134 10.43 -4.05 -7.54
N MET A 135 9.27 -3.85 -6.90
CA MET A 135 8.49 -4.95 -6.31
C MET A 135 7.84 -5.83 -7.38
N LEU A 136 7.17 -5.24 -8.37
CA LEU A 136 6.52 -5.97 -9.46
C LEU A 136 7.52 -6.69 -10.39
N GLY A 137 8.73 -6.13 -10.53
CA GLY A 137 9.84 -6.76 -11.24
C GLY A 137 10.67 -7.72 -10.36
N GLU A 138 10.22 -8.09 -9.16
CA GLU A 138 10.88 -9.01 -8.22
C GLU A 138 12.33 -8.62 -7.82
N GLN A 139 12.73 -7.35 -8.02
CA GLN A 139 14.12 -6.88 -7.89
C GLN A 139 14.69 -6.93 -6.46
N PHE A 140 13.88 -7.29 -5.47
CA PHE A 140 14.34 -7.48 -4.09
C PHE A 140 15.10 -8.79 -3.87
N MET A 141 14.92 -9.80 -4.74
CA MET A 141 15.66 -11.09 -4.68
C MET A 141 15.54 -11.82 -3.32
N VAL A 142 14.45 -11.61 -2.58
CA VAL A 142 14.17 -12.25 -1.28
C VAL A 142 13.15 -13.40 -1.37
N GLY A 143 12.75 -13.81 -2.58
CA GLY A 143 11.70 -14.79 -2.77
C GLY A 143 10.33 -14.26 -2.33
N GLU A 144 9.56 -15.08 -1.60
CA GLU A 144 8.14 -14.79 -1.36
C GLU A 144 7.89 -13.69 -0.31
N GLU A 145 8.91 -13.35 0.48
CA GLU A 145 8.90 -12.53 1.70
C GLU A 145 8.21 -11.15 1.59
N ILE A 146 8.17 -10.54 0.40
CA ILE A 146 7.52 -9.24 0.20
C ILE A 146 6.00 -9.41 0.07
N CYS A 147 5.25 -9.00 1.09
CA CYS A 147 3.78 -9.00 1.04
C CYS A 147 3.19 -7.82 0.25
N GLY A 148 3.83 -6.64 0.30
CA GLY A 148 3.32 -5.42 -0.31
C GLY A 148 4.03 -4.12 0.08
N ALA A 149 3.57 -3.01 -0.49
CA ALA A 149 4.11 -1.65 -0.33
C ALA A 149 3.00 -0.61 -0.10
N VAL A 150 3.29 0.46 0.67
CA VAL A 150 2.37 1.57 0.95
C VAL A 150 3.10 2.90 0.84
N VAL A 151 2.42 3.90 0.29
CA VAL A 151 2.83 5.31 0.41
C VAL A 151 1.78 6.09 1.19
N SER A 152 2.22 6.68 2.31
CA SER A 152 1.36 7.46 3.21
C SER A 152 1.63 8.96 3.09
N ILE A 153 0.62 9.72 2.65
CA ILE A 153 0.71 11.17 2.53
C ILE A 153 0.24 11.81 3.84
N ARG A 154 1.15 12.51 4.50
CA ARG A 154 0.94 13.20 5.77
C ARG A 154 1.55 14.59 5.69
N PHE A 155 0.72 15.62 5.84
CA PHE A 155 1.22 16.99 5.97
C PHE A 155 1.39 17.29 7.45
N GLN A 156 2.62 17.57 7.87
CA GLN A 156 2.88 18.22 9.15
C GLN A 156 2.74 19.73 8.93
N PHE A 157 1.71 20.32 9.52
CA PHE A 157 1.73 21.76 9.77
C PHE A 157 2.80 22.01 10.84
N ALA A 158 3.96 22.51 10.44
CA ALA A 158 4.89 23.07 11.40
C ALA A 158 4.21 24.29 12.04
N ASN A 159 4.02 24.26 13.36
CA ASN A 159 3.50 25.39 14.13
C ASN A 159 4.48 26.57 14.04
N ARG A 160 4.36 27.40 13.00
CA ARG A 160 5.03 28.71 12.92
C ARG A 160 4.19 29.78 13.60
N TYR A 161 3.93 29.57 14.88
CA TYR A 161 3.32 30.53 15.80
C TYR A 161 3.86 30.29 17.23
N SER A 162 5.12 30.64 17.44
CA SER A 162 5.69 30.88 18.77
C SER A 162 6.68 32.06 18.79
N ASP A 163 6.68 32.90 17.75
CA ASP A 163 7.35 34.19 17.74
C ASP A 163 6.35 35.25 18.23
N SER A 164 6.10 35.27 19.54
CA SER A 164 5.50 36.44 20.18
C SER A 164 6.52 37.59 20.11
N PRO A 165 6.14 38.79 19.60
CA PRO A 165 7.06 39.93 19.59
C PRO A 165 7.43 40.31 21.04
N PRO A 166 8.65 40.80 21.29
CA PRO A 166 9.03 41.25 22.63
C PRO A 166 8.10 42.39 23.06
N THR A 167 7.52 42.25 24.24
CA THR A 167 6.79 43.34 24.91
C THR A 167 7.78 44.43 25.32
N ASN A 168 7.51 45.66 24.89
CA ASN A 168 8.12 46.87 25.46
C ASN A 168 7.70 47.07 26.93
#